data_AF-K9L949-F1
#
_entry.id   AF-K9L949-F1
#
_cell.length_a   1.000
_cell.length_b   1.000
_cell.length_c   1.000
_cell.angle_alpha   90.00
_cell.angle_beta   90.00
_cell.angle_gamma   90.00
#
_symmetry.space_group_name_H-M   'P 1'
#
loop_
_entity.id
_entity.type
_entity.pdbx_description
1 polymer ?
#
loop_
_entity_poly.entity_id
_entity_poly.type
_entity_poly.pdbx_seq_one_letter_code
_entity_poly.pdbx_strand_id
1 'polypeptide(L)'
;MANTANNTRTDVMNLISKKDEIEKQIQQLSVILTQNGVGMTDSLVDADGYPIPTIDIYQVRFARNKIICLQNDHKAIMKDIENGLTTYHASTSNTTLSNEATSVQVQPHREDYSKYTPFAKVCHVSPGSPADEATLQDGDLVLLFGSVT
;
A
#
# COMPACT_ATOMS: atom_id res chain seq x y z
N MET A 1 4.00 -6.87 23.97
CA MET A 1 3.74 -5.89 22.89
C MET A 1 4.26 -6.35 21.52
N ALA A 2 5.38 -7.08 21.42
CA ALA A 2 5.86 -7.65 20.14
C ALA A 2 4.88 -8.63 19.44
N ASN A 3 4.03 -9.33 20.21
CA ASN A 3 3.10 -10.31 19.64
C ASN A 3 1.97 -9.67 18.81
N THR A 4 1.53 -8.46 19.15
CA THR A 4 0.44 -7.76 18.45
C THR A 4 0.88 -7.27 17.07
N ALA A 5 2.11 -6.75 16.95
CA ALA A 5 2.67 -6.30 15.67
C ALA A 5 2.96 -7.45 14.70
N ASN A 6 3.33 -8.62 15.22
CA ASN A 6 3.50 -9.83 14.40
C ASN A 6 2.15 -10.39 13.90
N ASN A 7 1.10 -10.28 14.72
CA ASN A 7 -0.26 -10.66 14.32
C ASN A 7 -0.80 -9.76 13.21
N THR A 8 -0.67 -8.43 13.35
CA THR A 8 -1.14 -7.49 12.30
C THR A 8 -0.43 -7.68 10.97
N ARG A 9 0.89 -7.93 10.98
CA ARG A 9 1.65 -8.27 9.76
C ARG A 9 1.12 -9.55 9.10
N THR A 10 0.87 -10.59 9.88
CA THR A 10 0.36 -11.87 9.36
C THR A 10 -1.05 -11.72 8.78
N ASP A 11 -1.90 -10.95 9.45
CA ASP A 11 -3.26 -10.65 8.99
C ASP A 11 -3.26 -9.89 7.65
N VAL A 12 -2.38 -8.90 7.50
CA VAL A 12 -2.22 -8.17 6.22
C VAL A 12 -1.75 -9.11 5.11
N MET A 13 -0.79 -10.01 5.38
CA MET A 13 -0.33 -10.99 4.38
C MET A 13 -1.44 -11.97 3.97
N ASN A 14 -2.30 -12.37 4.90
CA ASN A 14 -3.48 -13.18 4.60
C ASN A 14 -4.48 -12.43 3.72
N LEU A 15 -4.70 -11.14 3.95
CA LEU A 15 -5.57 -10.30 3.11
C LEU A 15 -5.01 -10.13 1.70
N ILE A 16 -3.70 -9.97 1.54
CA ILE A 16 -3.03 -9.92 0.22
C ILE A 16 -3.25 -11.24 -0.53
N SER A 17 -3.09 -12.37 0.14
CA SER A 17 -3.31 -13.68 -0.47
C SER A 17 -4.77 -13.85 -0.93
N LYS A 18 -5.73 -13.36 -0.15
CA LYS A 18 -7.16 -13.36 -0.53
C LYS A 18 -7.44 -12.44 -1.71
N LYS A 19 -6.82 -11.25 -1.77
CA LYS A 19 -6.91 -10.34 -2.92
C LYS A 19 -6.46 -11.06 -4.19
N ASP A 20 -5.31 -11.72 -4.16
CA ASP A 20 -4.75 -12.38 -5.35
C ASP A 20 -5.65 -13.51 -5.86
N GLU A 21 -6.28 -14.26 -4.93
CA GLU A 21 -7.28 -15.29 -5.29
C GLU A 21 -8.53 -14.67 -5.94
N ILE A 22 -9.01 -13.53 -5.45
CA ILE A 22 -10.14 -12.81 -6.07
C ILE A 22 -9.76 -12.30 -7.46
N GLU A 23 -8.58 -11.73 -7.63
CA GLU A 23 -8.11 -11.24 -8.94
C GLU A 23 -8.00 -12.38 -9.96
N LYS A 24 -7.52 -13.54 -9.52
CA LYS A 24 -7.49 -14.75 -10.35
C LYS A 24 -8.89 -15.21 -10.75
N GLN A 25 -9.86 -15.19 -9.84
CA GLN A 25 -11.26 -15.51 -10.17
C GLN A 25 -11.86 -14.51 -11.16
N ILE A 26 -11.60 -13.21 -10.99
CA ILE A 26 -12.03 -12.17 -11.94
C ILE A 26 -11.42 -12.43 -13.32
N GLN A 27 -10.13 -12.75 -13.40
CA GLN A 27 -9.47 -13.08 -14.67
C GLN A 27 -10.11 -14.28 -15.35
N GLN A 28 -10.40 -15.35 -14.61
CA GLN A 28 -11.06 -16.55 -15.16
C GLN A 28 -12.45 -16.23 -15.74
N LEU A 29 -13.25 -15.43 -15.04
CA LEU A 29 -14.57 -15.01 -15.52
C LEU A 29 -14.47 -14.04 -16.70
N SER A 30 -13.45 -13.19 -16.73
CA SER A 30 -13.17 -12.28 -17.85
C SER A 30 -12.88 -13.05 -19.13
N VAL A 31 -12.19 -14.19 -19.05
CA VAL A 31 -11.96 -15.07 -20.21
C VAL A 31 -13.29 -15.52 -20.82
N ILE A 32 -14.30 -15.86 -20.02
CA ILE A 32 -15.64 -16.25 -20.51
C ILE A 32 -16.28 -15.12 -21.31
N LEU A 33 -16.14 -13.87 -20.84
CA LEU A 33 -16.64 -12.69 -21.55
C LEU A 33 -15.93 -12.51 -22.89
N THR A 34 -14.59 -12.60 -22.90
CA THR A 34 -13.80 -12.48 -24.15
C THR A 34 -14.09 -13.60 -25.15
N GLN A 35 -14.34 -14.83 -24.68
CA GLN A 35 -14.73 -15.96 -25.54
C GLN A 35 -16.07 -15.73 -26.25
N ASN A 36 -16.99 -15.05 -25.58
CA ASN A 36 -18.29 -14.66 -26.15
C ASN A 36 -18.23 -13.34 -26.94
N GLY A 37 -17.06 -12.71 -27.05
CA GLY A 37 -16.87 -11.46 -27.79
C GLY A 37 -17.58 -10.25 -27.17
N VAL A 38 -17.88 -10.29 -25.88
CA VAL A 38 -18.62 -9.23 -25.17
C VAL A 38 -17.83 -8.72 -23.98
N GLY A 39 -17.87 -7.41 -23.76
CA GLY A 39 -17.35 -6.73 -22.59
C GLY A 39 -18.32 -6.77 -21.41
N MET A 40 -18.03 -5.96 -20.39
CA MET A 40 -18.84 -5.90 -19.17
C MET A 40 -20.16 -5.12 -19.35
N THR A 41 -20.16 -4.13 -20.25
CA THR A 41 -21.24 -3.15 -20.43
C THR A 41 -22.02 -3.33 -21.72
N ASP A 42 -21.59 -4.24 -22.59
CA ASP A 42 -22.14 -4.35 -23.94
C ASP A 42 -23.57 -4.90 -23.93
N SER A 43 -24.37 -4.45 -24.92
CA SER A 43 -25.75 -4.93 -25.10
C SER A 43 -25.76 -6.42 -25.42
N LEU A 44 -26.68 -7.15 -24.80
CA LEU A 44 -26.96 -8.57 -25.09
C LEU A 44 -28.18 -8.77 -25.98
N VAL A 45 -28.78 -7.66 -26.41
CA VAL A 45 -29.94 -7.62 -27.30
C VAL A 45 -29.59 -6.87 -28.58
N ASP A 46 -30.24 -7.28 -29.67
CA ASP A 46 -30.16 -6.61 -30.96
C ASP A 46 -30.97 -5.30 -31.00
N ALA A 47 -31.03 -4.66 -32.17
CA ALA A 47 -31.75 -3.41 -32.37
C ALA A 47 -33.29 -3.56 -32.23
N ASP A 48 -33.80 -4.76 -32.44
CA ASP A 48 -35.23 -5.09 -32.35
C ASP A 48 -35.63 -5.56 -30.94
N GLY A 49 -34.65 -5.69 -30.03
CA GLY A 49 -34.85 -6.05 -28.62
C GLY A 49 -34.82 -7.56 -28.35
N TYR A 50 -34.35 -8.37 -29.29
CA TYR A 50 -34.25 -9.82 -29.14
C TYR A 50 -32.86 -10.25 -28.67
N PRO A 51 -32.77 -11.37 -27.92
CA PRO A 51 -31.52 -12.07 -27.61
C PRO A 51 -30.61 -12.28 -28.83
N ILE A 52 -29.35 -11.83 -28.74
CA ILE A 52 -28.38 -12.08 -29.81
C ILE A 52 -28.07 -13.59 -29.86
N PRO A 53 -28.32 -14.29 -30.98
CA PRO A 53 -28.25 -15.75 -31.03
C PRO A 53 -26.83 -16.32 -30.98
N THR A 54 -25.81 -15.51 -31.28
CA THR A 54 -24.40 -15.93 -31.26
C THR A 54 -23.78 -15.93 -29.88
N ILE A 55 -24.44 -15.35 -28.88
CA ILE A 55 -23.91 -15.14 -27.53
C ILE A 55 -24.67 -16.03 -26.55
N ASP A 56 -23.95 -16.73 -25.67
CA ASP A 56 -24.57 -17.38 -24.52
C ASP A 56 -24.89 -16.32 -23.45
N ILE A 57 -26.09 -15.77 -23.53
CA ILE A 57 -26.58 -14.70 -22.64
C ILE A 57 -26.59 -15.17 -21.18
N TYR A 58 -26.88 -16.45 -20.92
CA TYR A 58 -26.92 -16.96 -19.56
C TYR A 58 -25.52 -16.92 -18.94
N GLN A 59 -24.53 -17.50 -19.63
CA GLN A 59 -23.14 -17.50 -19.18
C GLN A 59 -22.59 -16.08 -19.01
N VAL A 60 -22.85 -15.20 -19.96
CA VAL A 60 -22.39 -13.80 -19.90
C VAL A 60 -23.03 -13.07 -18.72
N ARG A 61 -24.34 -13.18 -18.50
CA ARG A 61 -25.00 -12.53 -17.36
C ARG A 61 -24.50 -13.07 -16.03
N PHE A 62 -24.27 -14.38 -15.93
CA PHE A 62 -23.69 -15.00 -14.75
C PHE A 62 -22.27 -14.48 -14.48
N ALA A 63 -21.40 -14.48 -15.49
CA ALA A 63 -20.03 -14.01 -15.39
C ALA A 63 -19.98 -12.52 -14.99
N ARG A 64 -20.78 -11.66 -15.63
CA ARG A 64 -20.89 -10.24 -15.29
C ARG A 64 -21.33 -10.04 -13.84
N ASN A 65 -22.39 -10.72 -13.40
CA ASN A 65 -22.85 -10.60 -12.02
C ASN A 65 -21.75 -11.00 -11.03
N LYS A 66 -21.10 -12.14 -11.27
CA LYS A 66 -20.05 -12.65 -10.40
C LYS A 66 -18.83 -11.73 -10.35
N ILE A 67 -18.42 -11.16 -11.48
CA ILE A 67 -17.34 -10.17 -11.55
C ILE A 67 -17.69 -8.93 -10.71
N ILE A 68 -18.92 -8.41 -10.79
CA ILE A 68 -19.33 -7.24 -9.98
C ILE A 68 -19.24 -7.55 -8.48
N CYS A 69 -19.74 -8.71 -8.06
CA CYS A 69 -19.63 -9.12 -6.66
C CYS A 69 -18.17 -9.20 -6.22
N LEU A 70 -17.32 -9.88 -7.00
CA LEU A 70 -15.89 -10.03 -6.69
C LEU A 70 -15.15 -8.68 -6.69
N GLN A 71 -15.50 -7.75 -7.56
CA GLN A 71 -14.93 -6.40 -7.56
C GLN A 71 -15.31 -5.60 -6.31
N ASN A 72 -16.54 -5.74 -5.83
CA ASN A 72 -16.97 -5.12 -4.58
C ASN A 72 -16.22 -5.73 -3.38
N ASP A 73 -16.07 -7.06 -3.36
CA ASP A 73 -15.31 -7.77 -2.33
C ASP A 73 -13.83 -7.36 -2.35
N HIS A 74 -13.23 -7.26 -3.54
CA HIS A 74 -11.85 -6.78 -3.72
C HIS A 74 -11.67 -5.36 -3.15
N LYS A 75 -12.61 -4.46 -3.44
CA LYS A 75 -12.61 -3.09 -2.89
C LYS A 75 -12.69 -3.09 -1.36
N ALA A 76 -13.48 -3.99 -0.76
CA ALA A 76 -13.54 -4.14 0.69
C ALA A 76 -12.21 -4.64 1.26
N ILE A 77 -11.61 -5.67 0.65
CA ILE A 77 -10.30 -6.20 1.09
C ILE A 77 -9.20 -5.15 0.95
N MET A 78 -9.18 -4.34 -0.11
CA MET A 78 -8.19 -3.26 -0.27
C MET A 78 -8.27 -2.25 0.88
N LYS A 79 -9.50 -1.91 1.31
CA LYS A 79 -9.70 -1.02 2.45
C LYS A 79 -9.20 -1.65 3.76
N ASP A 80 -9.40 -2.95 3.95
CA ASP A 80 -8.90 -3.65 5.14
C ASP A 80 -7.37 -3.72 5.17
N ILE A 81 -6.73 -3.91 4.00
CA ILE A 81 -5.27 -3.87 3.87
C ILE A 81 -4.73 -2.46 4.22
N GLU A 82 -5.36 -1.41 3.70
CA GLU A 82 -4.99 -0.02 3.99
C GLU A 82 -5.04 0.28 5.50
N ASN A 83 -6.12 -0.14 6.17
CA ASN A 83 -6.28 0.01 7.61
C ASN A 83 -5.23 -0.79 8.40
N GLY A 84 -4.98 -2.03 7.99
CA GLY A 84 -3.99 -2.91 8.62
C GLY A 84 -2.57 -2.34 8.52
N LEU A 85 -2.21 -1.81 7.35
CA LEU A 85 -0.91 -1.19 7.11
C LEU A 85 -0.75 0.10 7.91
N THR A 86 -1.78 0.95 7.92
CA THR A 86 -1.79 2.19 8.73
C THR A 86 -1.64 1.88 10.22
N THR A 87 -2.34 0.86 10.72
CA THR A 87 -2.24 0.43 12.13
C THR A 87 -0.85 -0.11 12.45
N TYR A 88 -0.28 -0.91 11.56
CA TYR A 88 1.09 -1.42 11.71
C TYR A 88 2.10 -0.28 11.79
N HIS A 89 2.06 0.67 10.85
CA HIS A 89 2.94 1.84 10.89
C HIS A 89 2.71 2.68 12.13
N ALA A 90 1.46 2.99 12.51
CA ALA A 90 1.17 3.75 13.73
C ALA A 90 1.69 3.06 15.00
N SER A 91 1.71 1.72 15.06
CA SER A 91 2.27 0.98 16.20
C SER A 91 3.80 1.07 16.27
N THR A 92 4.47 1.09 15.11
CA THR A 92 5.92 1.29 14.99
C THR A 92 6.29 2.76 15.25
N SER A 93 5.48 3.71 14.75
CA SER A 93 5.57 5.14 15.03
C SER A 93 5.36 5.44 16.50
N ASN A 94 4.40 4.82 17.19
CA ASN A 94 4.22 5.04 18.63
C ASN A 94 5.35 4.42 19.46
N THR A 95 6.01 3.36 19.00
CA THR A 95 7.21 2.83 19.66
C THR A 95 8.42 3.77 19.49
N THR A 96 8.48 4.52 18.39
CA THR A 96 9.47 5.58 18.18
C THR A 96 9.09 6.87 18.92
N LEU A 97 7.83 7.31 18.87
CA LEU A 97 7.32 8.48 19.60
C LEU A 97 7.26 8.30 21.12
N SER A 98 7.11 7.09 21.66
CA SER A 98 7.23 6.86 23.12
C SER A 98 8.68 6.77 23.59
N ASN A 99 9.64 6.60 22.67
CA ASN A 99 11.06 6.87 22.94
C ASN A 99 11.44 8.34 22.65
N GLU A 100 10.70 9.06 21.80
CA GLU A 100 10.93 10.49 21.47
C GLU A 100 10.06 11.47 22.30
N ALA A 101 9.14 10.97 23.12
CA ALA A 101 8.49 11.75 24.19
C ALA A 101 9.35 11.87 25.45
N THR A 102 10.59 11.36 25.43
CA THR A 102 11.63 12.00 26.22
C THR A 102 11.92 13.30 25.52
N SER A 103 11.36 14.38 26.06
CA SER A 103 11.86 15.74 25.95
C SER A 103 13.25 15.75 25.33
N VAL A 104 13.43 16.48 24.22
CA VAL A 104 14.75 16.95 23.77
C VAL A 104 15.30 17.87 24.87
N GLN A 105 15.60 17.29 26.03
CA GLN A 105 16.70 17.72 26.85
C GLN A 105 17.89 17.33 26.00
N VAL A 106 18.40 18.33 25.30
CA VAL A 106 19.79 18.37 24.84
C VAL A 106 20.66 18.25 26.09
N GLN A 107 20.70 17.07 26.69
CA GLN A 107 21.86 16.67 27.46
C GLN A 107 22.91 16.43 26.39
N PRO A 108 24.06 17.13 26.44
CA PRO A 108 25.14 16.88 25.51
C PRO A 108 25.67 15.50 25.83
N HIS A 109 25.07 14.47 25.22
CA HIS A 109 25.68 13.17 25.10
C HIS A 109 26.87 13.42 24.17
N ARG A 110 28.03 13.60 24.79
CA ARG A 110 29.32 13.67 24.14
C ARG A 110 29.60 12.27 23.61
N GLU A 111 28.89 11.88 22.56
CA GLU A 111 29.31 10.72 21.78
C GLU A 111 30.66 11.08 21.18
N ASP A 112 31.61 10.17 21.33
CA ASP A 112 32.93 10.34 20.75
C ASP A 112 32.82 10.14 19.24
N TYR A 113 32.43 11.21 18.54
CA TYR A 113 32.26 11.24 17.08
C TYR A 113 33.59 11.05 16.33
N SER A 114 34.71 11.08 17.07
CA SER A 114 36.07 10.82 16.60
C SER A 114 36.24 9.45 15.93
N LYS A 115 35.34 8.49 16.19
CA LYS A 115 35.36 7.16 15.56
C LYS A 115 34.69 7.11 14.17
N TYR A 116 33.92 8.13 13.79
CA TYR A 116 33.19 8.13 12.53
C TYR A 116 33.96 8.92 11.46
N THR A 117 34.05 8.36 10.27
CA THR A 117 34.60 9.06 9.10
C THR A 117 33.43 9.65 8.31
N PRO A 118 33.41 10.97 8.04
CA PRO A 118 32.40 11.56 7.17
C PRO A 118 32.38 10.89 5.79
N PHE A 119 31.18 10.58 5.28
CA PHE A 119 31.02 9.96 3.95
C PHE A 119 30.34 10.89 2.93
N ALA A 120 29.67 11.93 3.39
CA ALA A 120 29.02 12.92 2.54
C ALA A 120 29.14 14.32 3.12
N LYS A 121 29.03 15.32 2.25
CA LYS A 121 28.99 16.74 2.61
C LYS A 121 27.70 17.33 2.06
N VAL A 122 27.02 18.13 2.87
CA VAL A 122 25.85 18.90 2.47
C VAL A 122 26.31 20.01 1.54
N CYS A 123 25.90 19.97 0.27
CA CYS A 123 26.31 20.95 -0.72
C CYS A 123 25.46 22.23 -0.68
N HIS A 124 24.14 22.07 -0.54
CA HIS A 124 23.21 23.18 -0.52
C HIS A 124 21.91 22.80 0.21
N VAL A 125 21.39 23.73 1.00
CA VAL A 125 20.12 23.66 1.71
C VAL A 125 19.27 24.85 1.27
N SER A 126 18.10 24.55 0.71
CA SER A 126 17.16 25.59 0.28
C SER A 126 16.42 26.19 1.48
N PRO A 127 16.22 27.52 1.52
CA PRO A 127 15.42 28.16 2.58
C PRO A 127 13.99 27.62 2.64
N GLY A 128 13.51 27.31 3.85
CA GLY A 128 12.17 26.74 4.08
C GLY A 128 12.02 25.28 3.64
N SER A 129 13.13 24.57 3.40
CA SER A 129 13.10 23.12 3.18
C SER A 129 13.08 22.36 4.51
N PRO A 130 12.66 21.09 4.53
CA PRO A 130 12.74 20.26 5.73
C PRO A 130 14.15 20.18 6.35
N ALA A 131 15.19 20.34 5.53
CA ALA A 131 16.57 20.36 6.01
C ALA A 131 16.94 21.70 6.69
N ASP A 132 16.44 22.83 6.18
CA ASP A 132 16.61 24.16 6.79
C ASP A 132 15.89 24.24 8.14
N GLU A 133 14.66 23.72 8.21
CA GLU A 133 13.89 23.60 9.46
C GLU A 133 14.58 22.68 10.48
N ALA A 134 15.27 21.65 9.99
CA ALA A 134 16.09 20.74 10.79
C ALA A 134 17.50 21.30 11.09
N THR A 135 17.77 22.56 10.79
CA THR A 135 19.04 23.28 11.06
C THR A 135 20.27 22.73 10.36
N LEU A 136 20.11 21.91 9.30
CA LEU A 136 21.24 21.52 8.44
C LEU A 136 21.74 22.75 7.68
N GLN A 137 23.06 22.84 7.53
CA GLN A 137 23.71 23.95 6.84
C GLN A 137 24.58 23.49 5.67
N ASP A 138 24.77 24.40 4.73
CA ASP A 138 25.73 24.25 3.64
C ASP A 138 27.12 24.01 4.22
N GLY A 139 27.69 22.86 3.87
CA GLY A 139 29.01 22.46 4.32
C GLY A 139 29.05 21.46 5.47
N ASP A 140 27.91 21.10 6.05
CA ASP A 140 27.83 20.07 7.08
C ASP A 140 28.35 18.71 6.58
N LEU A 141 28.95 17.96 7.49
CA LEU A 141 29.51 16.64 7.21
C LEU A 141 28.61 15.55 7.80
N VAL A 142 28.18 14.63 6.93
CA VAL A 142 27.31 13.52 7.33
C VAL A 142 28.16 12.38 7.86
N LEU A 143 27.98 12.07 9.15
CA LEU A 143 28.73 11.01 9.85
C LEU A 143 27.98 9.68 9.87
N LEU A 144 26.65 9.72 10.07
CA LEU A 144 25.78 8.56 10.16
C LEU A 144 24.44 8.86 9.52
N PHE A 145 23.80 7.86 8.94
CA PHE A 145 22.41 7.92 8.48
C PHE A 145 21.63 6.86 9.24
N GLY A 146 20.41 7.19 9.69
CA GLY A 146 19.55 6.25 10.41
C GLY A 146 19.17 5.05 9.54
N SER A 147 18.85 3.91 10.14
CA SER A 147 18.31 2.75 9.42
C SER A 147 16.85 2.98 9.05
N VAL A 148 16.48 2.80 7.79
CA VAL A 148 15.08 2.73 7.37
C VAL A 148 14.60 1.29 7.57
N THR A 149 13.62 1.08 8.45
CA THR A 149 12.94 -0.23 8.64
C THR A 149 11.44 -0.03 8.74
#